data_AF-A0A183J2J3-F1
#
_entry.id   AF-A0A183J2J3-F1
#
_cell.length_a   1.000
_cell.length_b   1.000
_cell.length_c   1.000
_cell.angle_alpha   90.00
_cell.angle_beta   90.00
_cell.angle_gamma   90.00
#
_symmetry.space_group_name_H-M   'P 1'
#
loop_
_entity.id
_entity.type
_entity.pdbx_description
1 polymer ?
#
loop_
_entity_poly.entity_id
_entity_poly.type
_entity_poly.pdbx_seq_one_letter_code
_entity_poly.pdbx_strand_id
1 'polypeptide(L)'
;MISSLLRDGTEDLKNYLLRVAPPGKWKYHSSVVTDEDTSQLIADAVRSKVLDNLSEEVPYGITCKIDLVEVNEVGTICIRVTLLCKEKRWVKVVLGHQGVHLTQIAKDASQELRNLFQQEVYIRINVASAK
;
A
#
# COMPACT_ATOMS: atom_id res chain seq x y z
N MET A 1 -24.31 -7.63 15.88
CA MET A 1 -23.54 -6.43 15.50
C MET A 1 -22.10 -6.87 15.35
N ILE A 2 -21.33 -6.34 14.40
CA ILE A 2 -19.96 -6.80 14.14
C ILE A 2 -19.01 -5.60 14.08
N SER A 3 -17.78 -5.77 14.56
CA SER A 3 -16.72 -4.76 14.52
C SER A 3 -15.36 -5.41 14.23
N SER A 4 -14.79 -5.10 13.06
CA SER A 4 -13.45 -5.58 12.67
C SER A 4 -12.36 -5.02 13.59
N LEU A 5 -12.47 -3.74 13.95
CA LEU A 5 -11.48 -3.05 14.79
C LEU A 5 -11.39 -3.65 16.20
N LEU A 6 -12.54 -4.00 16.80
CA LEU A 6 -12.62 -4.59 18.14
C LEU A 6 -12.54 -6.12 18.13
N ARG A 7 -12.45 -6.74 16.94
CA ARG A 7 -12.56 -8.19 16.73
C ARG A 7 -13.84 -8.80 17.31
N ASP A 8 -14.92 -8.01 17.31
CA ASP A 8 -16.22 -8.43 17.83
C ASP A 8 -17.09 -9.00 16.70
N GLY A 9 -17.59 -10.22 16.90
CA GLY A 9 -18.40 -10.96 15.93
C GLY A 9 -17.69 -11.37 14.63
N THR A 10 -16.37 -11.15 14.50
CA THR A 10 -15.61 -11.54 13.30
C THR A 10 -15.45 -13.06 13.17
N GLU A 11 -15.29 -13.76 14.29
CA GLU A 11 -15.17 -15.24 14.27
C GLU A 11 -16.51 -15.89 13.96
N ASP A 12 -17.63 -15.35 14.46
CA ASP A 12 -18.97 -15.82 14.12
C ASP A 12 -19.25 -15.67 12.64
N LEU A 13 -18.87 -14.53 12.06
CA LEU A 13 -18.99 -14.28 10.62
C LEU A 13 -18.15 -15.28 9.82
N LYS A 14 -16.89 -15.49 10.19
CA LYS A 14 -15.99 -16.45 9.53
C LYS A 14 -16.56 -17.87 9.60
N ASN A 15 -17.05 -18.29 10.76
CA ASN A 15 -17.68 -19.60 10.94
C ASN A 15 -18.96 -19.75 10.10
N TYR A 16 -19.78 -18.70 10.02
CA TYR A 16 -20.96 -18.68 9.17
C TYR A 16 -20.58 -18.84 7.70
N LEU A 17 -19.61 -18.05 7.20
CA LEU A 17 -19.12 -18.11 5.82
C LEU A 17 -18.58 -19.50 5.47
N LEU A 18 -17.84 -20.14 6.39
CA LEU A 18 -17.36 -21.51 6.20
C LEU A 18 -18.49 -22.54 6.12
N ARG A 19 -19.58 -22.36 6.88
CA ARG A 19 -20.73 -23.28 6.87
C ARG A 19 -21.57 -23.18 5.59
N VAL A 20 -21.69 -21.98 5.03
CA VAL A 20 -22.49 -21.75 3.81
C VAL A 20 -21.68 -21.91 2.52
N ALA A 21 -20.36 -22.07 2.61
CA ALA A 21 -19.50 -22.24 1.45
C ALA A 21 -19.87 -23.52 0.68
N PRO A 22 -20.01 -23.45 -0.65
CA PRO A 22 -20.28 -24.64 -1.45
C PRO A 22 -19.07 -25.59 -1.41
N PRO A 23 -19.30 -26.92 -1.39
CA PRO A 23 -18.22 -27.88 -1.45
C PRO A 23 -17.45 -27.73 -2.76
N GLY A 24 -16.12 -27.68 -2.67
CA GLY A 24 -15.25 -27.47 -3.82
C GLY A 24 -13.80 -27.75 -3.48
N LYS A 25 -12.95 -27.86 -4.50
CA LYS A 25 -11.51 -28.00 -4.31
C LYS A 25 -10.91 -26.64 -3.92
N TRP A 26 -9.95 -26.67 -2.99
CA TRP A 26 -9.17 -25.49 -2.65
C TRP A 26 -8.39 -25.00 -3.88
N LYS A 27 -8.53 -23.71 -4.19
CA LYS A 27 -7.78 -23.06 -5.28
C LYS A 27 -6.32 -22.79 -4.91
N TYR A 28 -6.06 -22.55 -3.62
CA TYR A 28 -4.75 -22.22 -3.09
C TYR A 28 -4.36 -23.23 -2.01
N HIS A 29 -3.05 -23.43 -1.84
CA HIS A 29 -2.52 -24.25 -0.75
C HIS A 29 -2.67 -23.52 0.59
N SER A 30 -2.80 -24.26 1.70
CA SER A 30 -3.00 -23.66 3.04
C SER A 30 -1.83 -22.82 3.53
N SER A 31 -0.67 -22.91 2.88
CA SER A 31 0.51 -22.09 3.18
C SER A 31 0.56 -20.77 2.39
N VAL A 32 -0.33 -20.56 1.42
CA VAL A 32 -0.39 -19.31 0.65
C VAL A 32 -0.99 -18.24 1.54
N VAL A 33 -0.23 -17.17 1.81
CA VAL A 33 -0.69 -16.04 2.64
C VAL A 33 -1.58 -15.10 1.83
N THR A 34 -1.17 -14.78 0.60
CA THR A 34 -1.90 -13.92 -0.34
C THR A 34 -1.57 -14.36 -1.77
N ASP A 35 -2.49 -14.11 -2.70
CA ASP A 35 -2.30 -14.27 -4.15
C ASP A 35 -1.96 -12.96 -4.87
N GLU A 36 -1.87 -11.85 -4.12
CA GLU A 36 -1.48 -10.55 -4.66
C GLU A 36 0.02 -10.46 -4.97
N ASP A 37 0.35 -9.73 -6.04
CA ASP A 37 1.74 -9.47 -6.41
C ASP A 37 2.40 -8.51 -5.42
N THR A 38 3.67 -8.75 -5.08
CA THR A 38 4.44 -7.90 -4.17
C THR A 38 4.46 -6.44 -4.60
N SER A 39 4.49 -6.18 -5.92
CA SER A 39 4.42 -4.84 -6.47
C SER A 39 3.06 -4.18 -6.21
N GLN A 40 1.97 -4.94 -6.29
CA GLN A 40 0.65 -4.41 -5.96
C GLN A 40 0.55 -4.05 -4.47
N LEU A 41 1.04 -4.92 -3.59
CA LEU A 41 1.11 -4.64 -2.15
C LEU A 41 1.89 -3.35 -1.84
N ILE A 42 3.04 -3.16 -2.50
CA ILE A 42 3.83 -1.93 -2.37
C ILE A 42 3.05 -0.71 -2.88
N ALA A 43 2.42 -0.83 -4.04
CA ALA A 43 1.65 0.27 -4.63
C ALA A 43 0.47 0.66 -3.75
N ASP A 44 -0.24 -0.31 -3.17
CA ASP A 44 -1.39 -0.10 -2.30
C ASP A 44 -0.99 0.47 -0.94
N ALA A 45 0.14 0.04 -0.37
CA ALA A 45 0.68 0.66 0.84
C ALA A 45 0.99 2.15 0.63
N VAL A 46 1.64 2.50 -0.49
CA VAL A 46 1.91 3.90 -0.84
C VAL A 46 0.60 4.66 -1.09
N ARG A 47 -0.33 4.08 -1.84
CA ARG A 47 -1.63 4.70 -2.17
C ARG A 47 -2.47 4.95 -0.91
N SER A 48 -2.46 4.03 0.04
CA SER A 48 -3.08 4.20 1.37
C SER A 48 -2.54 5.45 2.07
N LYS A 49 -1.21 5.65 2.11
CA LYS A 49 -0.62 6.85 2.71
C LYS A 49 -0.86 8.13 1.94
N VAL A 50 -0.97 8.06 0.62
CA VAL A 50 -1.40 9.21 -0.19
C VAL A 50 -2.82 9.61 0.18
N LEU A 51 -3.73 8.65 0.39
CA LEU A 51 -5.11 8.91 0.81
C LEU A 51 -5.19 9.49 2.23
N ASP A 52 -4.38 9.01 3.16
CA ASP A 52 -4.36 9.50 4.55
C ASP A 52 -3.82 10.94 4.66
N ASN A 53 -2.83 11.29 3.83
CA ASN A 53 -2.12 12.57 3.96
C ASN A 53 -2.64 13.69 3.05
N LEU A 54 -3.33 13.35 1.96
CA LEU A 54 -3.84 14.34 1.01
C LEU A 54 -5.37 14.41 1.09
N SER A 55 -5.89 15.63 0.99
CA SER A 55 -7.33 15.88 1.08
C SER A 55 -7.98 16.04 -0.30
N GLU A 56 -9.32 16.04 -0.29
CA GLU A 56 -10.16 16.34 -1.46
C GLU A 56 -9.97 15.35 -2.63
N GLU A 57 -9.97 15.87 -3.86
CA GLU A 57 -9.92 15.11 -5.11
C GLU A 57 -8.52 14.64 -5.51
N VAL A 58 -7.47 15.19 -4.88
CA VAL A 58 -6.06 14.99 -5.27
C VAL A 58 -5.62 13.52 -5.19
N PRO A 59 -5.86 12.76 -4.10
CA PRO A 59 -5.45 11.35 -4.01
C PRO A 59 -5.97 10.47 -5.14
N TYR A 60 -7.20 10.72 -5.58
CA TYR A 60 -7.89 9.91 -6.59
C TYR A 60 -7.32 10.11 -8.00
N GLY A 61 -6.61 11.22 -8.20
CA GLY A 61 -5.98 11.57 -9.44
C GLY A 61 -4.49 11.21 -9.54
N ILE A 62 -3.98 10.44 -8.58
CA ILE A 62 -2.59 10.00 -8.52
C ILE A 62 -2.52 8.50 -8.83
N THR A 63 -1.64 8.15 -9.77
CA THR A 63 -1.31 6.75 -10.07
C THR A 63 0.06 6.44 -9.49
N CYS A 64 0.14 5.35 -8.70
CA CYS A 64 1.39 4.85 -8.17
C CYS A 64 2.04 3.90 -9.18
N LYS A 65 3.26 4.22 -9.62
CA LYS A 65 4.05 3.35 -10.50
C LYS A 65 5.31 2.92 -9.77
N ILE A 66 5.57 1.63 -9.74
CA ILE A 66 6.82 1.08 -9.21
C ILE A 66 7.84 1.06 -10.33
N ASP A 67 8.98 1.69 -10.09
CA ASP A 67 10.07 1.74 -11.07
C ASP A 67 11.11 0.66 -10.81
N LEU A 68 11.36 0.34 -9.54
CA LEU A 68 12.41 -0.61 -9.16
C LEU A 68 12.15 -1.17 -7.76
N VAL A 69 12.36 -2.48 -7.61
CA VAL A 69 12.38 -3.21 -6.33
C VAL A 69 13.63 -4.07 -6.35
N GLU A 70 14.57 -3.78 -5.47
CA GLU A 70 15.84 -4.50 -5.35
C GLU A 70 16.09 -4.87 -3.89
N VAL A 71 16.81 -5.97 -3.67
CA VAL A 71 17.27 -6.37 -2.34
C VAL A 71 18.78 -6.23 -2.31
N ASN A 72 19.28 -5.40 -1.41
CA ASN A 72 20.72 -5.18 -1.26
C ASN A 72 21.41 -6.39 -0.62
N GLU A 73 22.74 -6.41 -0.66
CA GLU A 73 23.58 -7.49 -0.08
C GLU A 73 23.30 -7.76 1.40
N VAL A 74 22.86 -6.75 2.15
CA VAL A 74 22.51 -6.83 3.59
C VAL A 74 21.07 -7.33 3.82
N GLY A 75 20.29 -7.56 2.76
CA GLY A 75 18.89 -8.00 2.84
C GLY A 75 17.86 -6.88 2.98
N THR A 76 18.26 -5.62 2.83
CA THR A 76 17.36 -4.45 2.84
C THR A 76 16.65 -4.32 1.50
N ILE A 77 15.32 -4.15 1.53
CA ILE A 77 14.51 -3.93 0.32
C ILE A 77 14.57 -2.43 -0.04
N CYS A 78 15.08 -2.13 -1.22
CA CYS A 78 15.12 -0.80 -1.80
C CYS A 78 14.05 -0.66 -2.87
N ILE A 79 13.13 0.29 -2.67
CA ILE A 79 11.97 0.49 -3.54
C ILE A 79 12.03 1.90 -4.12
N ARG A 80 11.87 2.03 -5.44
CA ARG A 80 11.66 3.32 -6.11
C ARG A 80 10.26 3.37 -6.70
N VAL A 81 9.54 4.41 -6.32
CA VAL A 81 8.15 4.64 -6.73
C VAL A 81 8.04 6.03 -7.35
N THR A 82 7.29 6.14 -8.44
CA THR A 82 6.88 7.42 -9.01
C THR A 82 5.38 7.59 -8.88
N LEU A 83 4.97 8.66 -8.19
CA LEU A 83 3.60 9.15 -8.13
C LEU A 83 3.34 10.02 -9.36
N LEU A 84 2.50 9.51 -10.26
CA LEU A 84 2.07 10.21 -11.47
C LEU A 84 0.80 10.99 -11.17
N CYS A 85 0.92 12.32 -11.17
CA CYS A 85 -0.22 13.23 -11.02
C CYS A 85 -0.84 13.52 -12.40
N LYS A 86 -2.17 13.58 -12.47
CA LYS A 86 -2.88 14.00 -13.70
C LYS A 86 -2.56 15.45 -14.12
N GLU A 87 -2.29 16.33 -13.15
CA GLU A 87 -2.06 17.75 -13.40
C GLU A 87 -0.85 18.30 -12.62
N LYS A 88 -0.17 19.30 -13.18
CA LYS A 88 0.98 19.98 -12.55
C LYS A 88 0.64 20.68 -11.23
N ARG A 89 -0.60 21.15 -11.06
CA ARG A 89 -1.04 21.78 -9.80
C ARG A 89 -0.97 20.79 -8.62
N TRP A 90 -1.30 19.52 -8.86
CA TRP A 90 -1.32 18.49 -7.83
C TRP A 90 0.08 18.09 -7.40
N VAL A 91 1.08 18.16 -8.28
CA VAL A 91 2.49 17.92 -7.91
C VAL A 91 2.91 18.81 -6.72
N LYS A 92 2.51 20.09 -6.72
CA LYS A 92 2.79 21.00 -5.60
C LYS A 92 2.08 20.59 -4.31
N VAL A 93 0.85 20.08 -4.40
CA VAL A 93 0.06 19.63 -3.25
C VAL A 93 0.65 18.37 -2.63
N VAL A 94 1.07 17.42 -3.48
CA VAL A 94 1.72 16.16 -3.06
C VAL A 94 3.06 16.44 -2.39
N LEU A 95 3.84 17.38 -2.93
CA LEU A 95 5.09 17.81 -2.29
C LEU A 95 4.80 18.51 -0.95
N GLY A 96 3.76 19.35 -0.89
CA GLY A 96 3.46 20.17 0.27
C GLY A 96 4.52 21.27 0.50
N HIS A 97 4.41 22.00 1.62
CA HIS A 97 5.39 23.01 1.97
C HIS A 97 6.75 22.35 2.23
N GLN A 98 7.78 22.75 1.48
CA GLN A 98 9.14 22.19 1.58
C GLN A 98 9.26 20.65 1.46
N GLY A 99 8.31 19.97 0.82
CA GLY A 99 8.40 18.50 0.67
C GLY A 99 7.95 17.71 1.90
N VAL A 100 7.32 18.36 2.90
CA VAL A 100 6.93 17.72 4.16
C VAL A 100 5.93 16.58 3.94
N HIS A 101 4.92 16.78 3.09
CA HIS A 101 3.91 15.75 2.81
C HIS A 101 4.53 14.51 2.16
N LEU A 102 5.37 14.70 1.13
CA LEU A 102 6.04 13.60 0.45
C LEU A 102 6.94 12.82 1.42
N THR A 103 7.65 13.52 2.29
CA THR A 103 8.55 12.91 3.28
C THR A 103 7.75 12.10 4.30
N GLN A 104 6.61 12.62 4.74
CA GLN A 104 5.70 11.92 5.66
C GLN A 104 5.12 10.65 5.02
N ILE A 105 4.60 10.76 3.80
CA ILE A 105 4.09 9.62 3.02
C ILE A 105 5.17 8.54 2.85
N ALA A 106 6.40 8.92 2.49
CA ALA A 106 7.49 7.98 2.33
C ALA A 106 7.86 7.29 3.66
N LYS A 107 7.89 8.03 4.77
CA LYS A 107 8.16 7.49 6.10
C LYS A 107 7.10 6.50 6.54
N ASP A 108 5.83 6.85 6.39
CA ASP A 108 4.71 6.01 6.82
C ASP A 108 4.58 4.76 5.95
N ALA A 109 4.77 4.90 4.63
CA ALA A 109 4.78 3.76 3.71
C ALA A 109 5.97 2.82 3.98
N SER A 110 7.15 3.38 4.25
CA SER A 110 8.33 2.59 4.66
C SER A 110 8.04 1.80 5.93
N GLN A 111 7.43 2.41 6.94
CA GLN A 111 7.11 1.73 8.19
C GLN A 111 6.07 0.62 8.01
N GLU A 112 5.02 0.86 7.22
CA GLU A 112 4.01 -0.15 6.92
C GLU A 112 4.63 -1.34 6.16
N LEU A 113 5.47 -1.08 5.17
CA LEU A 113 6.13 -2.13 4.40
C LEU A 113 7.17 -2.90 5.23
N ARG A 114 7.87 -2.25 6.17
CA ARG A 114 8.72 -2.97 7.14
C ARG A 114 7.91 -3.97 7.96
N ASN A 115 6.74 -3.56 8.43
CA ASN A 115 5.85 -4.44 9.20
C ASN A 115 5.27 -5.57 8.33
N LEU A 116 4.95 -5.28 7.08
CA LEU A 116 4.38 -6.26 6.15
C LEU A 116 5.41 -7.31 5.70
N PHE A 117 6.62 -6.89 5.34
CA PHE A 117 7.68 -7.78 4.89
C PHE A 117 8.56 -8.35 6.02
N GLN A 118 8.43 -7.82 7.24
CA GLN A 118 9.28 -8.20 8.38
C GLN A 118 10.79 -8.03 8.08
N GLN A 119 11.13 -7.03 7.26
CA GLN A 119 12.48 -6.71 6.81
C GLN A 119 12.69 -5.19 6.79
N GLU A 120 13.95 -4.75 6.75
CA GLU A 120 14.25 -3.34 6.53
C GLU A 120 13.88 -2.90 5.12
N VAL A 121 13.12 -1.81 5.02
CA VAL A 121 12.62 -1.27 3.75
C VAL A 121 13.00 0.20 3.64
N TYR A 122 13.67 0.55 2.55
CA TYR A 122 13.94 1.92 2.15
C TYR A 122 13.14 2.26 0.90
N ILE A 123 12.24 3.23 1.00
CA ILE A 123 11.43 3.71 -0.12
C ILE A 123 11.86 5.11 -0.55
N ARG A 124 12.03 5.29 -1.85
CA ARG A 124 12.23 6.60 -2.48
C ARG A 124 11.05 6.90 -3.39
N ILE A 125 10.34 7.98 -3.08
CA ILE A 125 9.18 8.42 -3.83
C ILE A 125 9.55 9.66 -4.66
N ASN A 126 9.32 9.58 -5.97
CA ASN A 126 9.38 10.71 -6.89
C ASN A 126 7.97 11.14 -7.27
N VAL A 127 7.78 12.41 -7.61
CA VAL A 127 6.49 12.93 -8.07
C VAL A 127 6.69 13.51 -9.47
N ALA A 128 5.86 13.11 -10.41
CA ALA A 128 5.88 13.60 -11.78
C ALA A 128 4.47 13.93 -12.28
N SER A 129 4.36 14.87 -13.21
CA SER A 129 3.11 15.16 -13.92
C SER A 129 3.03 14.31 -15.18
N ALA A 130 1.88 13.69 -15.43
CA ALA A 130 1.57 13.08 -16.70
C ALA A 130 1.24 14.20 -17.72
N LYS A 131 2.29 14.80 -18.30
CA LYS A 131 2.33 15.98 -19.21
C LYS A 131 2.38 17.36 -18.52
#